data_AF-A0A1I8BP33-F1
#
_entry.id   AF-A0A1I8BP33-F1
#
_cell.length_a   1.000
_cell.length_b   1.000
_cell.length_c   1.000
_cell.angle_alpha   90.00
_cell.angle_beta   90.00
_cell.angle_gamma   90.00
#
_symmetry.space_group_name_H-M   'P 1'
#
loop_
_entity.id
_entity.type
_entity.pdbx_description
1 polymer ?
#
loop_
_entity_poly.entity_id
_entity_poly.type
_entity_poly.pdbx_seq_one_letter_code
_entity_poly.pdbx_strand_id
1 'polypeptide(L)'
;MRLYRAPKVIRLKLAQNPPKPINDSQREEELLQNILGINRELENKILDETMVKSFFVAQMEAGKMLQLELSLTENQKELEKVPMKGYSSLNDVRVEINILDENILKELANILTNKNINTKNECLKNKKEIIKIDWLRSFNELEKGYSVNVELARMKALIACFDKLCDLFN
;
A
#
# COMPACT_ATOMS: atom_id res chain seq x y z
N MET A 1 7.30 2.30 -1.07
CA MET A 1 6.07 1.75 -0.44
C MET A 1 5.00 1.48 -1.48
N ARG A 2 4.12 0.50 -1.20
CA ARG A 2 3.01 0.08 -2.08
C ARG A 2 2.07 1.23 -2.43
N LEU A 3 1.72 2.07 -1.44
CA LEU A 3 0.88 3.25 -1.63
C LEU A 3 1.51 4.33 -2.54
N TYR A 4 2.85 4.40 -2.68
CA TYR A 4 3.51 5.31 -3.65
C TYR A 4 3.38 4.88 -5.10
N ARG A 5 2.80 3.71 -5.36
CA ARG A 5 2.48 3.30 -6.73
C ARG A 5 1.10 3.79 -7.16
N ALA A 6 0.24 4.23 -6.24
CA ALA A 6 -1.07 4.80 -6.57
C ALA A 6 -1.01 5.97 -7.59
N PRO A 7 -0.09 6.96 -7.48
CA PRO A 7 0.03 8.02 -8.49
C PRO A 7 0.39 7.50 -9.90
N LYS A 8 1.30 6.53 -9.98
CA LYS A 8 1.68 5.88 -11.24
C LYS A 8 0.52 5.07 -11.82
N VAL A 9 -0.19 4.32 -10.97
CA VAL A 9 -1.37 3.55 -11.38
C VAL A 9 -2.45 4.46 -11.95
N ILE A 10 -2.84 5.53 -11.24
CA ILE A 10 -3.91 6.40 -11.73
C ILE A 10 -3.50 7.11 -13.02
N ARG A 11 -2.26 7.58 -13.14
CA ARG A 11 -1.76 8.17 -14.39
C ARG A 11 -1.87 7.19 -15.57
N LEU A 12 -1.47 5.93 -15.37
CA LEU A 12 -1.57 4.88 -16.39
C LEU A 12 -3.02 4.42 -16.67
N LYS A 13 -3.92 4.52 -15.70
CA LYS A 13 -5.36 4.23 -15.90
C LYS A 13 -6.04 5.34 -16.71
N LEU A 14 -5.76 6.60 -16.39
CA LEU A 14 -6.31 7.76 -17.07
C LEU A 14 -5.76 7.93 -18.50
N ALA A 15 -4.53 7.48 -18.75
CA ALA A 15 -3.92 7.53 -20.09
C ALA A 15 -4.49 6.52 -21.10
N GLN A 16 -5.34 5.57 -20.68
CA GLN A 16 -5.94 4.58 -21.58
C GLN A 16 -7.18 5.14 -22.29
N ASN A 17 -7.51 4.58 -23.45
CA ASN A 17 -8.71 4.92 -24.20
C ASN A 17 -9.56 3.65 -24.49
N PRO A 18 -10.68 3.43 -23.77
CA PRO A 18 -11.22 4.26 -22.70
C PRO A 18 -10.37 4.19 -21.39
N PRO A 19 -10.43 5.20 -20.51
CA PRO A 19 -9.77 5.16 -19.21
C PRO A 19 -10.20 3.97 -18.36
N LYS A 20 -9.25 3.34 -17.65
CA LYS A 20 -9.56 2.21 -16.77
C LYS A 20 -10.12 2.67 -15.41
N PRO A 21 -11.08 1.92 -14.83
CA PRO A 21 -11.66 2.29 -13.54
C PRO A 21 -10.66 2.15 -12.37
N ILE A 22 -10.85 2.96 -11.33
CA ILE A 22 -10.08 2.85 -10.08
C ILE A 22 -10.40 1.53 -9.38
N ASN A 23 -11.68 1.21 -9.24
CA ASN A 23 -12.15 -0.05 -8.68
C ASN A 23 -12.02 -1.18 -9.72
N ASP A 24 -11.37 -2.27 -9.32
CA ASP A 24 -11.19 -3.45 -10.15
C ASP A 24 -11.25 -4.68 -9.24
N SER A 25 -12.47 -5.13 -8.94
CA SER A 25 -12.73 -6.17 -7.93
C SER A 25 -12.09 -7.51 -8.30
N GLN A 26 -12.07 -7.85 -9.59
CA GLN A 26 -11.39 -9.05 -10.06
C GLN A 26 -9.89 -8.97 -9.78
N ARG A 27 -9.26 -7.82 -10.09
CA ARG A 27 -7.83 -7.64 -9.82
C ARG A 27 -7.50 -7.60 -8.33
N GLU A 28 -8.36 -7.00 -7.51
CA GLU A 28 -8.21 -6.97 -6.06
C GLU A 28 -8.21 -8.40 -5.48
N GLU A 29 -9.12 -9.26 -5.94
CA GLU A 29 -9.17 -10.67 -5.53
C GLU A 29 -7.91 -11.44 -5.97
N GLU A 30 -7.48 -11.31 -7.24
CA GLU A 30 -6.24 -11.93 -7.73
C GLU A 30 -5.02 -11.51 -6.89
N LEU A 31 -4.96 -10.24 -6.51
CA LEU A 31 -3.88 -9.71 -5.71
C LEU A 31 -3.90 -10.28 -4.29
N LEU A 32 -5.07 -10.40 -3.67
CA LEU A 32 -5.21 -11.05 -2.36
C LEU A 32 -4.79 -12.52 -2.42
N GLN A 33 -5.21 -13.27 -3.44
CA GLN A 33 -4.80 -14.67 -3.60
C GLN A 33 -3.29 -14.80 -3.76
N ASN A 34 -2.65 -13.91 -4.53
CA ASN A 34 -1.19 -13.89 -4.66
C ASN A 34 -0.49 -13.60 -3.32
N ILE A 35 -0.96 -12.59 -2.58
CA ILE A 35 -0.42 -12.22 -1.27
C ILE A 35 -0.55 -13.38 -0.27
N LEU A 36 -1.69 -14.07 -0.25
CA LEU A 36 -1.89 -15.25 0.60
C LEU A 36 -0.97 -16.40 0.18
N GLY A 37 -0.75 -16.59 -1.13
CA GLY A 37 0.25 -17.53 -1.65
C GLY A 37 1.65 -17.24 -1.13
N ILE A 38 2.11 -15.99 -1.27
CA ILE A 38 3.41 -15.54 -0.73
C ILE A 38 3.48 -15.78 0.79
N ASN A 39 2.42 -15.46 1.55
CA ASN A 39 2.42 -15.66 2.99
C ASN A 39 2.58 -17.14 3.39
N ARG A 40 1.95 -18.07 2.64
CA ARG A 40 2.10 -19.51 2.85
C ARG A 40 3.53 -19.97 2.55
N GLU A 41 4.13 -19.47 1.47
CA GLU A 41 5.52 -19.79 1.08
C GLU A 41 6.55 -19.28 2.09
N LEU A 42 6.29 -18.16 2.75
CA LEU A 42 7.15 -17.62 3.80
C LEU A 42 7.07 -18.41 5.12
N GLU A 43 6.17 -19.40 5.23
CA GLU A 43 5.92 -20.19 6.44
C GLU A 43 5.69 -19.32 7.70
N ASN A 44 5.12 -18.12 7.51
CA ASN A 44 4.90 -17.15 8.58
C ASN A 44 3.80 -17.63 9.53
N LYS A 45 4.17 -18.41 10.55
CA LYS A 45 3.22 -18.90 11.57
C LYS A 45 2.60 -17.79 12.43
N ILE A 46 3.17 -16.58 12.39
CA ILE A 46 2.71 -15.40 13.13
C ILE A 46 1.65 -14.61 12.35
N LEU A 47 1.68 -14.67 11.02
CA LEU A 47 0.74 -13.97 10.15
C LEU A 47 -0.31 -14.96 9.64
N ASP A 48 -1.42 -15.08 10.36
CA ASP A 48 -2.55 -15.86 9.84
C ASP A 48 -3.18 -15.18 8.61
N GLU A 49 -3.91 -15.98 7.81
CA GLU A 49 -4.51 -15.50 6.56
C GLU A 49 -5.52 -14.37 6.78
N THR A 50 -6.22 -14.35 7.92
CA THR A 50 -7.19 -13.29 8.25
C THR A 50 -6.47 -11.98 8.51
N MET A 51 -5.36 -12.02 9.25
CA MET A 51 -4.53 -10.85 9.52
C MET A 51 -3.96 -10.28 8.23
N VAL A 52 -3.37 -11.14 7.39
CA VAL A 52 -2.80 -10.75 6.09
C VAL A 52 -3.87 -10.17 5.18
N LYS A 53 -5.00 -10.86 5.01
CA LYS A 53 -6.10 -10.39 4.15
C LYS A 53 -6.60 -9.02 4.61
N SER A 54 -6.85 -8.85 5.91
CA SER A 54 -7.37 -7.59 6.45
C SER A 54 -6.39 -6.43 6.28
N PHE A 55 -5.10 -6.68 6.51
CA PHE A 55 -4.05 -5.68 6.31
C PHE A 55 -3.94 -5.24 4.85
N PHE A 56 -3.89 -6.19 3.90
CA PHE A 56 -3.74 -5.86 2.49
C PHE A 56 -5.02 -5.28 1.86
N VAL A 57 -6.21 -5.68 2.31
CA VAL A 57 -7.47 -4.99 1.96
C VAL A 57 -7.39 -3.53 2.40
N ALA A 58 -6.93 -3.24 3.62
CA ALA A 58 -6.76 -1.87 4.08
C ALA A 58 -5.77 -1.09 3.19
N GLN A 59 -4.65 -1.69 2.82
CA GLN A 59 -3.70 -1.07 1.89
C GLN A 59 -4.27 -0.84 0.49
N MET A 60 -5.14 -1.72 -0.02
CA MET A 60 -5.85 -1.52 -1.29
C MET A 60 -6.82 -0.35 -1.20
N GLU A 61 -7.62 -0.28 -0.14
CA GLU A 61 -8.53 0.86 0.11
C GLU A 61 -7.77 2.19 0.20
N ALA A 62 -6.68 2.23 0.97
CA ALA A 62 -5.78 3.37 1.03
C ALA A 62 -5.26 3.79 -0.36
N GLY A 63 -4.85 2.81 -1.17
CA GLY A 63 -4.43 3.04 -2.55
C GLY A 63 -5.53 3.60 -3.44
N LYS A 64 -6.78 3.14 -3.28
CA LYS A 64 -7.94 3.65 -4.03
C LYS A 64 -8.29 5.08 -3.63
N MET A 65 -8.28 5.39 -2.33
CA MET A 65 -8.52 6.75 -1.85
C MET A 65 -7.52 7.76 -2.44
N LEU A 66 -6.24 7.40 -2.49
CA LEU A 66 -5.22 8.25 -3.10
C LEU A 66 -5.39 8.39 -4.62
N GLN A 67 -5.76 7.31 -5.33
CA GLN A 67 -6.08 7.39 -6.76
C GLN A 67 -7.30 8.28 -7.02
N LEU A 68 -8.33 8.20 -6.17
CA LEU A 68 -9.53 9.03 -6.28
C LEU A 68 -9.16 10.51 -6.12
N GLU A 69 -8.44 10.85 -5.06
CA GLU A 69 -7.98 12.21 -4.81
C GLU A 69 -7.18 12.77 -5.99
N LEU A 70 -6.25 11.99 -6.54
CA LEU A 70 -5.42 12.40 -7.67
C LEU A 70 -6.16 12.44 -9.02
N SER A 71 -7.29 11.75 -9.13
CA SER A 71 -8.12 11.78 -10.35
C SER A 71 -8.95 13.06 -10.46
N LEU A 72 -9.19 13.76 -9.35
CA LEU A 72 -9.90 15.03 -9.31
C LEU A 72 -9.17 16.08 -10.16
N THR A 73 -9.93 16.84 -10.95
CA THR A 73 -9.39 17.79 -11.94
C THR A 73 -8.38 18.79 -11.35
N GLU A 74 -8.64 19.27 -10.14
CA GLU A 74 -7.73 20.20 -9.43
C GLU A 74 -6.36 19.60 -9.09
N ASN A 75 -6.29 18.27 -8.97
CA ASN A 75 -5.09 17.52 -8.61
C ASN A 75 -4.39 16.87 -9.82
N GLN A 76 -4.97 16.92 -11.03
CA GLN A 76 -4.38 16.25 -12.20
C GLN A 76 -3.00 16.82 -12.60
N LYS A 77 -2.71 18.10 -12.30
CA LYS A 77 -1.37 18.69 -12.50
C LYS A 77 -0.30 18.03 -11.62
N GLU A 78 -0.69 17.43 -10.50
CA GLU A 78 0.22 16.64 -9.67
C GLU A 78 0.61 15.32 -10.35
N LEU A 79 -0.25 14.76 -11.21
CA LEU A 79 0.07 13.55 -11.97
C LEU A 79 1.14 13.77 -13.02
N GLU A 80 1.24 14.98 -13.59
CA GLU A 80 2.29 15.34 -14.55
C GLU A 80 3.68 15.24 -13.92
N LYS A 81 3.79 15.57 -12.64
CA LYS A 81 5.03 15.49 -11.84
C LYS A 81 5.44 14.06 -11.51
N VAL A 82 4.54 13.07 -11.61
CA VAL A 82 4.84 11.68 -11.27
C VAL A 82 5.91 11.12 -12.21
N PRO A 83 7.05 10.63 -11.71
CA PRO A 83 8.11 10.09 -12.55
C PRO A 83 7.67 8.75 -13.13
N MET A 84 7.66 8.67 -14.47
CA MET A 84 7.24 7.48 -15.22
C MET A 84 8.42 6.68 -15.81
N LYS A 85 9.66 7.05 -15.49
CA LYS A 85 10.85 6.32 -15.95
C LYS A 85 10.79 4.87 -15.47
N GLY A 86 10.83 3.93 -16.41
CA GLY A 86 10.72 2.49 -16.12
C GLY A 86 9.29 1.96 -16.00
N TYR A 87 8.27 2.80 -16.24
CA TYR A 87 6.85 2.40 -16.20
C TYR A 87 6.16 2.81 -17.50
N SER A 88 6.07 1.85 -18.41
CA SER A 88 5.34 1.96 -19.67
C SER A 88 3.91 1.45 -19.58
N SER A 89 3.63 0.56 -18.61
CA SER A 89 2.36 -0.15 -18.51
C SER A 89 1.91 -0.35 -17.06
N LEU A 90 0.61 -0.66 -16.88
CA LEU A 90 0.12 -1.13 -15.58
C LEU A 90 0.82 -2.41 -15.12
N ASN A 91 1.36 -3.21 -16.05
CA ASN A 91 2.08 -4.44 -15.71
C ASN A 91 3.40 -4.16 -15.00
N ASP A 92 4.12 -3.12 -15.41
CA ASP A 92 5.39 -2.72 -14.79
C ASP A 92 5.18 -2.34 -13.32
N VAL A 93 4.09 -1.62 -13.05
CA VAL A 93 3.70 -1.26 -11.68
C VAL A 93 3.26 -2.49 -10.88
N ARG A 94 2.60 -3.48 -11.52
CA ARG A 94 2.17 -4.72 -10.86
C ARG A 94 3.35 -5.58 -10.39
N VAL A 95 4.37 -5.74 -11.24
CA VAL A 95 5.59 -6.49 -10.89
C VAL A 95 6.22 -5.90 -9.64
N GLU A 96 6.31 -4.59 -9.58
CA GLU A 96 6.87 -3.93 -8.42
C GLU A 96 5.98 -4.00 -7.17
N ILE A 97 4.66 -3.90 -7.32
CA ILE A 97 3.72 -4.10 -6.21
C ILE A 97 3.91 -5.51 -5.62
N ASN A 98 4.07 -6.55 -6.45
CA ASN A 98 4.30 -7.91 -5.95
C ASN A 98 5.60 -8.01 -5.12
N ILE A 99 6.69 -7.37 -5.58
CA ILE A 99 7.96 -7.31 -4.83
C ILE A 99 7.76 -6.56 -3.51
N LEU A 100 6.99 -5.48 -3.52
CA LEU A 100 6.68 -4.71 -2.31
C LEU A 100 5.82 -5.53 -1.33
N ASP A 101 4.84 -6.28 -1.82
CA ASP A 101 3.95 -7.11 -1.00
C ASP A 101 4.76 -8.20 -0.25
N GLU A 102 5.70 -8.87 -0.93
CA GLU A 102 6.61 -9.83 -0.29
C GLU A 102 7.50 -9.19 0.78
N ASN A 103 8.09 -8.03 0.48
CA ASN A 103 8.92 -7.30 1.44
C ASN A 103 8.10 -6.86 2.67
N ILE A 104 6.87 -6.38 2.45
CA ILE A 104 5.98 -5.96 3.53
C ILE A 104 5.63 -7.16 4.43
N LEU A 105 5.33 -8.33 3.86
CA LEU A 105 5.07 -9.55 4.63
C LEU A 105 6.28 -9.95 5.48
N LYS A 106 7.49 -9.94 4.91
CA LYS A 106 8.74 -10.25 5.62
C LYS A 106 9.01 -9.27 6.76
N GLU A 107 8.90 -7.97 6.50
CA GLU A 107 9.14 -6.94 7.51
C GLU A 107 8.07 -6.94 8.61
N LEU A 108 6.80 -7.17 8.26
CA LEU A 108 5.71 -7.29 9.21
C LEU A 108 5.93 -8.49 10.14
N ALA A 109 6.22 -9.68 9.60
CA ALA A 109 6.54 -10.86 10.38
C ALA A 109 7.73 -10.62 11.32
N ASN A 110 8.79 -9.98 10.82
CA ASN A 110 9.98 -9.66 11.60
C ASN A 110 9.69 -8.72 12.78
N ILE A 111 8.86 -7.69 12.58
CA ILE A 111 8.49 -6.76 13.65
C ILE A 111 7.59 -7.42 14.69
N LEU A 112 6.58 -8.18 14.26
CA LEU A 112 5.71 -8.89 15.19
C LEU A 112 6.52 -9.88 16.05
N THR A 113 7.46 -10.59 15.44
CA THR A 113 8.37 -11.52 16.14
C THR A 113 9.30 -10.79 17.11
N ASN A 114 10.11 -9.85 16.63
CA ASN A 114 11.17 -9.23 17.42
C ASN A 114 10.64 -8.36 18.56
N LYS A 115 9.45 -7.78 18.38
CA LYS A 115 8.80 -6.94 19.39
C LYS A 115 7.81 -7.71 20.24
N ASN A 116 7.62 -9.01 19.97
CA ASN A 116 6.66 -9.87 20.64
C ASN A 116 5.26 -9.22 20.69
N ILE A 117 4.84 -8.64 19.56
CA ILE A 117 3.56 -7.93 19.47
C ILE A 117 2.46 -8.97 19.33
N ASN A 118 1.75 -9.23 20.42
CA ASN A 118 0.68 -10.21 20.48
C ASN A 118 -0.67 -9.59 20.89
N THR A 119 -0.66 -8.31 21.27
CA THR A 119 -1.85 -7.58 21.73
C THR A 119 -2.06 -6.29 20.97
N LYS A 120 -3.31 -5.81 20.96
CA LYS A 120 -3.65 -4.50 20.38
C LYS A 120 -2.84 -3.36 21.00
N ASN A 121 -2.61 -3.40 22.32
CA ASN A 121 -1.82 -2.39 23.03
C ASN A 121 -0.36 -2.37 22.59
N GLU A 122 0.25 -3.53 22.36
CA GLU A 122 1.62 -3.62 21.85
C GLU A 122 1.71 -3.14 20.39
N CYS A 123 0.71 -3.46 19.56
CA CYS A 123 0.61 -2.94 18.21
C CYS A 123 0.57 -1.39 18.23
N LEU A 124 -0.33 -0.80 19.03
CA LEU A 124 -0.46 0.65 19.17
C LEU A 124 0.82 1.32 19.70
N LYS A 125 1.51 0.71 20.68
CA LYS A 125 2.81 1.21 21.19
C LYS A 125 3.88 1.23 20.11
N ASN A 126 3.87 0.26 19.20
CA ASN A 126 4.82 0.14 18.10
C ASN A 126 4.35 0.82 16.80
N LYS A 127 3.30 1.66 16.86
CA LYS A 127 2.72 2.37 15.70
C LYS A 127 3.75 3.02 14.80
N LYS A 128 4.72 3.73 15.38
CA LYS A 128 5.76 4.41 14.59
C LYS A 128 6.65 3.43 13.81
N GLU A 129 6.96 2.26 14.36
CA GLU A 129 7.82 1.27 13.70
C GLU A 129 7.06 0.48 12.64
N ILE A 130 5.80 0.16 12.88
CA ILE A 130 4.95 -0.51 11.89
C ILE A 130 4.63 0.44 10.72
N ILE A 131 4.32 1.71 10.99
CA ILE A 131 4.20 2.72 9.93
C ILE A 131 5.52 2.86 9.18
N LYS A 132 6.67 2.69 9.85
CA LYS A 132 8.00 2.73 9.22
C LYS A 132 8.26 1.60 8.23
N ILE A 133 7.63 0.42 8.36
CA ILE A 133 7.66 -0.64 7.32
C ILE A 133 7.19 -0.07 5.98
N ASP A 134 6.11 0.72 6.00
CA ASP A 134 5.61 1.40 4.81
C ASP A 134 6.41 2.70 4.52
N TRP A 135 6.89 3.40 5.55
CA TRP A 135 7.43 4.77 5.43
C TRP A 135 8.92 4.86 5.08
N LEU A 136 9.81 4.00 5.61
CA LEU A 136 11.26 4.23 5.61
C LEU A 136 11.98 4.07 4.26
N ARG A 137 11.43 3.30 3.31
CA ARG A 137 12.06 3.19 1.98
C ARG A 137 11.75 4.35 1.03
N SER A 138 10.78 5.19 1.38
CA SER A 138 10.20 6.13 0.42
C SER A 138 10.53 7.59 0.69
N PHE A 139 11.16 7.91 1.83
CA PHE A 139 11.62 9.26 2.12
C PHE A 139 12.84 9.67 1.27
N ASN A 140 13.62 8.69 0.81
CA ASN A 140 14.75 8.94 -0.11
C ASN A 140 14.31 9.03 -1.57
N GLU A 141 13.14 8.49 -1.94
CA GLU A 141 12.49 8.67 -3.25
C GLU A 141 11.41 9.76 -3.26
N LEU A 142 11.17 10.41 -2.12
CA LEU A 142 10.20 11.50 -2.01
C LEU A 142 10.76 12.72 -2.74
N GLU A 143 10.48 12.76 -4.03
CA GLU A 143 10.46 13.98 -4.81
C GLU A 143 9.60 15.00 -4.05
N LYS A 144 10.29 16.02 -3.50
CA LYS A 144 9.67 17.22 -2.98
C LYS A 144 8.75 17.77 -4.08
N GLY A 145 7.42 17.80 -3.88
CA GLY A 145 6.57 18.39 -4.93
C GLY A 145 5.07 18.14 -4.92
N TYR A 146 4.54 17.21 -4.11
CA TYR A 146 3.09 17.02 -3.99
C TYR A 146 2.43 18.13 -3.15
N SER A 147 1.17 18.42 -3.47
CA SER A 147 0.36 19.35 -2.69
C SER A 147 0.09 18.84 -1.27
N VAL A 148 -0.18 19.77 -0.34
CA VAL A 148 -0.52 19.46 1.07
C VAL A 148 -1.72 18.50 1.15
N ASN A 149 -2.68 18.62 0.23
CA ASN A 149 -3.88 17.78 0.21
C ASN A 149 -3.55 16.31 -0.12
N VAL A 150 -2.67 16.08 -1.10
CA VAL A 150 -2.21 14.73 -1.48
C VAL A 150 -1.40 14.10 -0.34
N GLU A 151 -0.54 14.89 0.31
CA GLU A 151 0.23 14.45 1.48
C GLU A 151 -0.69 14.09 2.66
N LEU A 152 -1.72 14.91 2.92
CA LEU A 152 -2.71 14.67 3.98
C LEU A 152 -3.55 13.42 3.70
N ALA A 153 -4.02 13.24 2.46
CA ALA A 153 -4.76 12.05 2.04
C ALA A 153 -3.90 10.78 2.24
N ARG A 154 -2.62 10.85 1.87
CA ARG A 154 -1.66 9.76 2.09
C ARG A 154 -1.48 9.43 3.56
N MET A 155 -1.31 10.43 4.42
CA MET A 155 -1.17 10.21 5.87
C MET A 155 -2.42 9.58 6.48
N LYS A 156 -3.61 10.08 6.11
CA LYS A 156 -4.89 9.50 6.56
C LYS A 156 -5.04 8.03 6.14
N ALA A 157 -4.69 7.73 4.90
CA ALA A 157 -4.73 6.38 4.34
C ALA A 157 -3.80 5.42 5.10
N LEU A 158 -2.57 5.84 5.40
CA LEU A 158 -1.61 5.04 6.18
C LEU A 158 -2.07 4.81 7.62
N ILE A 159 -2.61 5.85 8.27
CA ILE A 159 -3.14 5.73 9.64
C ILE A 159 -4.29 4.72 9.68
N ALA A 160 -5.21 4.78 8.70
CA ALA A 160 -6.33 3.85 8.62
C ALA A 160 -5.88 2.39 8.40
N CYS A 161 -4.85 2.16 7.57
CA CYS A 161 -4.25 0.83 7.41
C CYS A 161 -3.70 0.28 8.74
N PHE A 162 -3.00 1.13 9.47
CA PHE A 162 -2.39 0.75 10.73
C PHE A 162 -3.44 0.48 11.82
N ASP A 163 -4.45 1.34 11.95
CA ASP A 163 -5.48 1.16 12.98
C ASP A 163 -6.23 -0.16 12.74
N LYS A 164 -6.54 -0.48 11.46
CA LYS A 164 -7.10 -1.79 11.09
C LYS A 164 -6.18 -2.96 11.42
N LEU A 165 -4.87 -2.83 11.28
CA LEU A 165 -3.93 -3.88 11.69
C LEU A 165 -4.01 -4.14 13.19
N CYS A 166 -4.03 -3.08 14.00
CA CYS A 166 -4.09 -3.23 15.45
C CYS A 166 -5.42 -3.78 15.96
N ASP A 167 -6.51 -3.54 15.24
CA ASP A 167 -7.82 -4.14 15.54
C ASP A 167 -7.86 -5.66 15.35
N LEU A 168 -6.86 -6.24 14.67
CA LEU A 168 -6.75 -7.70 14.46
C LEU A 168 -6.10 -8.42 15.63
N PHE A 169 -5.49 -7.69 16.57
CA PHE A 169 -4.94 -8.26 17.79
C PHE A 169 -5.99 -8.24 18.92
N ASN A 170 -6.04 -9.33 19.68
CA ASN A 170 -6.88 -9.41 20.90
C ASN A 170 -6.35 -8.52 22.04
#